data_AF-A0A3N2CVJ7-F1
#
_entry.id   AF-A0A3N2CVJ7-F1
#
_cell.length_a   1.000
_cell.length_b   1.000
_cell.length_c   1.000
_cell.angle_alpha   90.00
_cell.angle_beta   90.00
_cell.angle_gamma   90.00
#
_symmetry.space_group_name_H-M   'P 1'
#
loop_
_entity.id
_entity.type
_entity.pdbx_description
1 polymer ?
#
loop_
_entity_poly.entity_id
_entity_poly.type
_entity_poly.pdbx_seq_one_letter_code
_entity_poly.pdbx_strand_id
1 'polypeptide(L)' 'MIFRLACGDVMPGCAASFENTDKSLLLEEVARHAAADHGIAEITPEMLAAVDGKIVQAPA' A
#
# COMPACT_ATOMS: atom_id res chain seq x y z
N MET A 1 8.27 -15.50 1.89
CA MET A 1 6.97 -14.88 1.60
C MET A 1 7.23 -13.46 1.16
N ILE A 2 6.49 -12.98 0.18
CA ILE A 2 6.50 -11.59 -0.28
C ILE A 2 5.09 -11.03 -0.15
N PHE A 3 4.99 -9.81 0.36
CA PHE A 3 3.76 -9.03 0.41
C PHE A 3 3.73 -8.15 -0.83
N ARG A 4 2.59 -8.10 -1.52
CA ARG A 4 2.40 -7.27 -2.71
C ARG A 4 1.14 -6.44 -2.58
N LEU A 5 1.18 -5.22 -3.11
CA LEU A 5 0.03 -4.34 -3.20
C LEU A 5 0.04 -3.62 -4.55
N ALA A 6 -1.08 -3.66 -5.27
CA ALA A 6 -1.34 -2.74 -6.36
C ALA A 6 -2.23 -1.60 -5.84
N CYS A 7 -1.74 -0.36 -5.87
CA CYS A 7 -2.53 0.78 -5.39
C CYS A 7 -3.79 1.02 -6.21
N GLY A 8 -3.83 0.56 -7.47
CA GLY A 8 -5.03 0.55 -8.30
C GLY A 8 -6.20 -0.23 -7.69
N ASP A 9 -5.93 -1.23 -6.85
CA ASP A 9 -6.96 -2.01 -6.14
C ASP A 9 -7.55 -1.27 -4.93
N VAL A 10 -6.87 -0.22 -4.46
CA VAL A 10 -7.33 0.68 -3.38
C VAL A 10 -7.98 1.92 -3.98
N MET A 11 -7.34 2.53 -4.97
CA MET A 11 -7.78 3.75 -5.66
C MET A 11 -7.70 3.56 -7.18
N PRO A 12 -8.85 3.48 -7.88
CA PRO A 12 -8.87 3.37 -9.33
C PRO A 12 -8.07 4.48 -10.01
N GLY A 13 -7.22 4.12 -10.97
CA GLY A 13 -6.39 5.06 -11.74
C GLY A 13 -4.96 5.23 -11.21
N CYS A 14 -4.62 4.69 -10.04
CA CYS A 14 -3.24 4.63 -9.58
C CYS A 14 -2.52 3.40 -10.17
N ALA A 15 -1.36 3.61 -10.81
CA ALA A 15 -0.56 2.54 -11.40
C ALA A 15 0.58 2.03 -10.50
N ALA A 16 0.73 2.57 -9.28
CA ALA A 16 1.80 2.18 -8.37
C ALA A 16 1.61 0.76 -7.85
N SER A 17 2.71 0.02 -7.74
CA SER A 17 2.76 -1.33 -7.16
C SER A 17 3.95 -1.46 -6.22
N PHE A 18 3.76 -2.19 -5.12
CA PHE A 18 4.75 -2.34 -4.06
C PHE A 18 4.95 -3.83 -3.76
N GLU A 19 6.18 -4.20 -3.46
CA GLU A 19 6.53 -5.55 -3.02
C GLU A 19 7.60 -5.49 -1.94
N ASN A 20 7.40 -6.22 -0.86
CA ASN A 20 8.36 -6.28 0.23
C ASN A 20 8.26 -7.62 0.97
N THR A 21 9.37 -8.11 1.53
CA THR A 21 9.35 -9.29 2.41
C THR A 21 8.81 -8.99 3.80
N ASP A 22 8.67 -7.72 4.16
CA ASP A 22 8.10 -7.23 5.42
C ASP A 22 6.86 -6.36 5.14
N LYS A 23 5.74 -6.70 5.77
CA LYS A 23 4.46 -6.00 5.59
C LYS A 23 4.51 -4.57 6.11
N SER A 24 5.23 -4.31 7.21
CA SER A 24 5.34 -2.97 7.79
C SER A 24 6.15 -2.07 6.86
N LEU A 25 7.24 -2.58 6.29
CA LEU A 25 8.03 -1.82 5.31
C LEU A 25 7.23 -1.55 4.03
N LEU A 26 6.42 -2.50 3.56
CA LEU A 26 5.48 -2.28 2.46
C LEU A 26 4.52 -1.12 2.79
N LEU A 27 3.91 -1.12 3.98
CA LEU A 27 2.98 -0.07 4.40
C LEU A 27 3.65 1.29 4.54
N GLU A 28 4.92 1.35 4.98
CA GLU A 28 5.69 2.59 5.00
C GLU A 28 5.97 3.12 3.58
N GLU A 29 6.30 2.25 2.62
CA GLU A 29 6.46 2.63 1.20
C GLU A 29 5.17 3.21 0.63
N VAL A 30 4.04 2.57 0.92
CA VAL A 30 2.71 3.02 0.49
C VAL A 30 2.33 4.35 1.14
N ALA A 31 2.64 4.55 2.43
CA ALA A 31 2.40 5.82 3.11
C ALA A 31 3.24 6.96 2.51
N ARG A 32 4.51 6.70 2.17
CA ARG A 32 5.36 7.67 1.46
C ARG A 32 4.79 8.03 0.09
N HIS A 33 4.32 7.04 -0.66
CA HIS A 33 3.65 7.27 -1.94
C HIS A 33 2.37 8.12 -1.78
N ALA A 34 1.52 7.80 -0.80
CA ALA A 34 0.30 8.56 -0.50
C ALA A 34 0.60 10.04 -0.21
N ALA A 35 1.66 10.32 0.56
CA ALA A 35 2.08 11.68 0.84
C ALA A 35 2.64 12.41 -0.39
N ALA A 36 3.49 11.75 -1.17
CA ALA A 36 4.19 12.37 -2.30
C ALA A 36 3.28 12.63 -3.51
N ASP A 37 2.45 11.64 -3.88
CA ASP A 37 1.72 11.66 -5.15
C ASP A 37 0.27 12.13 -4.99
N HIS A 38 -0.29 12.00 -3.78
CA HIS A 38 -1.69 12.34 -3.50
C HIS A 38 -1.86 13.41 -2.42
N GLY A 39 -0.77 13.91 -1.83
CA GLY A 39 -0.81 14.95 -0.79
C GLY A 39 -1.44 14.49 0.53
N ILE A 40 -1.51 13.17 0.77
CA ILE A 40 -2.14 12.61 1.96
C ILE A 40 -1.11 12.57 3.10
N ALA A 41 -1.15 13.57 3.98
CA ALA A 41 -0.25 13.66 5.12
C ALA A 41 -0.72 12.84 6.34
N GLU A 42 -2.02 12.60 6.45
CA GLU A 42 -2.62 11.85 7.56
C GLU A 42 -3.33 10.61 7.03
N ILE A 43 -2.91 9.44 7.53
CA ILE A 43 -3.51 8.15 7.19
C ILE A 43 -4.54 7.81 8.27
N THR A 44 -5.82 7.84 7.91
CA THR A 44 -6.89 7.44 8.84
C THR A 44 -6.90 5.92 9.06
N PRO A 45 -7.46 5.43 10.18
CA PRO A 45 -7.58 3.99 10.41
C PRO A 45 -8.39 3.24 9.33
N GLU A 46 -9.42 3.89 8.78
CA GLU A 46 -10.22 3.33 7.68
C GLU A 46 -9.39 3.17 6.41
N MET A 47 -8.57 4.18 6.10
CA MET A 47 -7.72 4.14 4.90
C MET A 47 -6.61 3.10 5.05
N LEU A 48 -6.02 2.98 6.25
CA LEU A 48 -5.08 1.91 6.56
C LEU A 48 -5.74 0.53 6.40
N ALA A 49 -6.95 0.34 6.93
CA ALA A 49 -7.68 -0.93 6.79
C ALA A 49 -8.01 -1.25 5.33
N ALA A 50 -8.38 -0.25 4.53
CA ALA A 50 -8.64 -0.42 3.10
C ALA A 50 -7.39 -0.84 2.33
N VAL A 51 -6.24 -0.21 2.61
CA VAL A 51 -4.93 -0.58 2.02
C VAL A 51 -4.54 -1.98 2.48
N ASP A 52 -4.59 -2.26 3.78
CA ASP A 52 -4.17 -3.53 4.37
C ASP A 52 -4.96 -4.71 3.80
N GLY A 53 -6.27 -4.53 3.62
CA GLY A 53 -7.17 -5.53 3.05
C GLY A 53 -6.92 -5.84 1.56
N LYS A 54 -6.07 -5.08 0.87
CA LYS A 54 -5.66 -5.34 -0.51
C LYS A 54 -4.27 -5.97 -0.63
N ILE A 55 -3.55 -6.14 0.47
CA ILE A 55 -2.23 -6.78 0.45
C ILE A 55 -2.39 -8.28 0.20
N VAL A 56 -1.71 -8.79 -0.83
CA VAL A 56 -1.64 -10.22 -1.12
C VAL A 56 -0.31 -10.80 -0.66
N GLN A 57 -0.34 -12.02 -0.13
CA GLN A 57 0.83 -12.79 0.28
C GLN A 57 1.13 -13.86 -0.76
N ALA A 58 2.37 -13.96 -1.20
CA ALA A 58 2.84 -15.02 -2.07
C ALA A 58 4.12 -15.68 -1.52
N PRO A 59 4.42 -16.93 -1.91
CA PRO A 59 5.77 -17.47 -1.76
C PRO A 59 6.79 -16.50 -2.39
N ALA A 60 7.96 -16.37 -1.75
CA ALA A 60 9.04 -15.54 -2.29
C ALA A 60 9.73 -16.25 -3.46
#